data_AF-A0A3L7VXP4-F1
#
_entry.id   AF-A0A3L7VXP4-F1
#
_cell.length_a   1.000
_cell.length_b   1.000
_cell.length_c   1.000
_cell.angle_alpha   90.00
_cell.angle_beta   90.00
_cell.angle_gamma   90.00
#
_symmetry.space_group_name_H-M   'P 1'
#
loop_
_entity.id
_entity.type
_entity.pdbx_description
1 polymer ?
#
loop_
_entity_poly.entity_id
_entity_poly.type
_entity_poly.pdbx_seq_one_letter_code
_entity_poly.pdbx_strand_id
1 'polypeptide(L)'
;MFRMDEPMESPIIATLPRGHRMDRRFGVVFDIAPELSDDLTRVDGVRTREAVILNQLGIYFWGQMALWRHREMSAIADELQISIGRMVDEAWTEQAKNLCSVAALRKSSTLPASPLRTMSLLAVALLTGFCLVYFLGQQRNQPLTGILSADMTTIRVPAASRLTNVQIKSGDEVFSGQPLLTLEKLEHLALIESHEQFVRDLEREVKRVTAQAVIELEWRTRELNRDLSHVRQRVALKELDGRTASHVSDGQRNRVQDGVPVRSVSSSNAAQLNSRHLTLARGIMFFSGASGKSSAVSESALVPDVPVPVQTAATQHNAVSSDSEAASPVDPDLQTLRAEQSRLEAVRSTLPAIVNEAVGATTIQAQYAEAARKLESMKTVSRVVNVTSPVYGTVGQVRYREGDDMHEGEVMLSILHTDRRYVTAYLPTRRVREMRPGQEVELLFPGNEEFRGQVV
;
A
#
# COMPACT_ATOMS: atom_id res chain seq x y z
N MET A 1 -77.14 80.34 37.63
CA MET A 1 -77.82 81.43 36.89
C MET A 1 -78.38 80.81 35.62
N PHE A 2 -79.60 80.27 35.70
CA PHE A 2 -80.27 79.59 34.58
C PHE A 2 -80.91 80.66 33.69
N ARG A 3 -80.41 80.81 32.44
CA ARG A 3 -81.11 81.57 31.40
C ARG A 3 -82.29 80.72 30.94
N MET A 4 -83.48 81.11 31.37
CA MET A 4 -84.73 80.79 30.70
C MET A 4 -84.82 81.74 29.50
N ASP A 5 -84.76 81.20 28.29
CA ASP A 5 -85.29 81.74 27.03
C ASP A 5 -84.72 80.93 25.85
N GLU A 6 -85.18 79.69 25.70
CA GLU A 6 -85.15 78.99 24.42
C GLU A 6 -86.54 78.38 24.18
N PRO A 7 -87.17 78.60 23.01
CA PRO A 7 -88.41 77.90 22.69
C PRO A 7 -88.11 76.40 22.68
N MET A 8 -88.89 75.62 23.43
CA MET A 8 -88.75 74.16 23.49
C MET A 8 -89.03 73.52 22.12
N GLU A 9 -88.04 73.54 21.23
CA GLU A 9 -87.97 72.66 20.08
C GLU A 9 -87.36 71.34 20.56
N SER A 10 -88.19 70.30 20.66
CA SER A 10 -87.74 68.96 21.03
C SER A 10 -86.57 68.51 20.13
N PRO A 11 -85.53 67.85 20.66
CA PRO A 11 -84.32 67.44 19.92
C PRO A 11 -84.62 66.53 18.71
N ILE A 12 -85.82 65.97 18.65
CA ILE A 12 -86.33 65.11 17.58
C ILE A 12 -86.58 65.92 16.30
N ILE A 13 -87.01 67.19 16.39
CA ILE A 13 -87.26 68.05 15.21
C ILE A 13 -85.95 68.32 14.45
N ALA A 14 -84.87 68.59 15.17
CA ALA A 14 -83.54 68.85 14.57
C ALA A 14 -82.97 67.63 13.82
N THR A 15 -83.49 66.43 14.09
CA THR A 15 -83.04 65.18 13.47
C THR A 15 -83.80 64.87 12.17
N LEU A 16 -84.92 65.55 11.90
CA LEU A 16 -85.71 65.36 10.68
C LEU A 16 -85.03 65.99 9.46
N PRO A 17 -85.10 65.37 8.27
CA PRO A 17 -84.60 65.96 7.04
C PRO A 17 -85.23 67.33 6.73
N ARG A 18 -84.46 68.19 6.06
CA ARG A 18 -84.95 69.50 5.58
C ARG A 18 -86.06 69.30 4.55
N GLY A 19 -87.05 70.20 4.54
CA GLY A 19 -88.18 70.14 3.60
C GLY A 19 -89.53 69.78 4.22
N HIS A 20 -89.62 69.71 5.55
CA HIS A 20 -90.90 69.59 6.26
C HIS A 20 -91.57 70.95 6.46
N ARG A 21 -92.91 70.97 6.50
CA ARG A 21 -93.74 72.13 6.83
C ARG A 21 -94.62 71.80 8.03
N MET A 22 -94.99 72.81 8.82
CA MET A 22 -95.95 72.68 9.92
C MET A 22 -97.38 72.87 9.40
N ASP A 23 -98.16 71.79 9.37
CA ASP A 23 -99.60 71.81 9.12
C ASP A 23 -100.35 72.06 10.44
N ARG A 24 -101.39 72.89 10.38
CA ARG A 24 -102.26 73.17 11.52
C ARG A 24 -103.07 71.95 11.97
N ARG A 25 -103.34 70.97 11.11
CA ARG A 25 -104.11 69.75 11.43
C ARG A 25 -103.23 68.55 11.77
N PHE A 26 -102.18 68.31 10.99
CA PHE A 26 -101.39 67.08 11.05
C PHE A 26 -100.00 67.24 11.66
N GLY A 27 -99.63 68.45 12.10
CA GLY A 27 -98.32 68.71 12.68
C GLY A 27 -97.23 68.78 11.61
N VAL A 28 -96.09 68.14 11.83
CA VAL A 28 -94.96 68.17 10.89
C VAL A 28 -95.26 67.24 9.71
N VAL A 29 -95.31 67.77 8.49
CA VAL A 29 -95.66 67.05 7.26
C VAL A 29 -94.67 67.36 6.14
N PHE A 30 -94.42 66.42 5.24
CA PHE A 30 -93.66 66.62 4.00
C PHE A 30 -94.59 66.69 2.78
N ASP A 31 -94.43 67.74 1.97
CA ASP A 31 -95.19 67.91 0.73
C ASP A 31 -94.74 66.94 -0.39
N ILE A 32 -93.50 66.45 -0.32
CA ILE A 32 -92.89 65.53 -1.28
C ILE A 32 -92.27 64.37 -0.50
N ALA A 33 -92.47 63.14 -0.98
CA ALA A 33 -91.88 61.95 -0.37
C ALA A 33 -90.34 62.04 -0.37
N PRO A 34 -89.66 61.94 0.79
CA PRO A 34 -88.20 61.98 0.89
C PRO A 34 -87.56 60.69 0.36
N GLU A 35 -86.32 60.77 -0.15
CA GLU A 35 -85.59 59.60 -0.70
C GLU A 35 -85.30 58.50 0.32
N LEU A 36 -85.17 58.88 1.60
CA LEU A 36 -85.03 57.97 2.72
C LEU A 36 -86.26 58.14 3.60
N SER A 37 -87.16 57.15 3.63
CA SER A 37 -88.32 57.13 4.54
C SER A 37 -88.17 56.00 5.56
N ASP A 38 -88.68 56.20 6.77
CA ASP A 38 -88.71 55.13 7.76
C ASP A 38 -89.87 54.17 7.48
N ASP A 39 -89.71 52.92 7.92
CA ASP A 39 -90.77 51.93 7.84
C ASP A 39 -91.74 52.12 9.02
N LEU A 40 -92.83 52.84 8.79
CA LEU A 40 -93.85 53.15 9.81
C LEU A 40 -94.54 51.89 10.36
N THR A 41 -94.50 50.76 9.65
CA THR A 41 -95.09 49.49 10.12
C THR A 41 -94.34 48.87 11.29
N ARG A 42 -93.16 49.40 11.65
CA ARG A 42 -92.42 49.00 12.85
C ARG A 42 -93.03 49.50 14.15
N VAL A 43 -93.99 50.42 14.09
CA VAL A 43 -94.79 50.81 15.25
C VAL A 43 -95.94 49.81 15.39
N ASP A 44 -95.95 49.06 16.49
CA ASP A 44 -96.98 48.05 16.76
C ASP A 44 -98.36 48.72 16.79
N GLY A 45 -99.24 48.23 15.92
CA GLY A 45 -100.58 48.80 15.73
C GLY A 45 -100.78 49.51 14.38
N VAL A 46 -99.71 50.01 13.77
CA VAL A 46 -99.73 50.59 12.43
C VAL A 46 -99.62 49.46 11.41
N ARG A 47 -100.73 49.09 10.77
CA ARG A 47 -100.68 48.11 9.67
C ARG A 47 -100.34 48.82 8.37
N THR A 48 -100.11 48.04 7.32
CA THR A 48 -99.75 48.55 6.00
C THR A 48 -100.79 49.56 5.46
N ARG A 49 -102.08 49.38 5.75
CA ARG A 49 -103.14 50.32 5.35
C ARG A 49 -102.94 51.68 6.01
N GLU A 50 -102.75 51.71 7.32
CA GLU A 50 -102.55 52.94 8.08
C GLU A 50 -101.24 53.61 7.65
N ALA A 51 -100.15 52.87 7.49
CA ALA A 51 -98.87 53.40 7.00
C ALA A 51 -99.00 54.06 5.62
N VAL A 52 -99.77 53.48 4.69
CA VAL A 52 -100.02 54.07 3.37
C VAL A 52 -100.80 55.38 3.48
N ILE A 53 -101.83 55.44 4.34
CA ILE A 53 -102.60 56.67 4.57
C ILE A 53 -101.72 57.73 5.24
N LEU A 54 -100.90 57.36 6.22
CA LEU A 54 -99.96 58.27 6.88
C LEU A 54 -98.94 58.85 5.87
N ASN A 55 -98.40 58.02 4.98
CA ASN A 55 -97.53 58.47 3.90
C ASN A 55 -98.26 59.44 2.95
N GLN A 56 -99.54 59.19 2.61
CA GLN A 56 -100.35 60.11 1.81
C GLN A 56 -100.60 61.46 2.51
N LEU A 57 -100.68 61.45 3.83
CA LEU A 57 -100.73 62.67 4.66
C LEU A 57 -99.36 63.33 4.86
N GLY A 58 -98.31 62.79 4.23
CA GLY A 58 -96.95 63.31 4.25
C GLY A 58 -96.18 63.02 5.56
N ILE A 59 -96.57 61.98 6.28
CA ILE A 59 -95.84 61.44 7.43
C ILE A 59 -95.02 60.25 6.94
N TYR A 60 -93.69 60.36 6.99
CA TYR A 60 -92.76 59.36 6.46
C TYR A 60 -91.70 58.89 7.49
N PHE A 61 -91.56 59.59 8.62
CA PHE A 61 -90.55 59.30 9.64
C PHE A 61 -91.15 59.02 11.00
N TRP A 62 -90.50 58.16 11.80
CA TRP A 62 -90.87 57.96 13.21
C TRP A 62 -90.75 59.27 14.01
N GLY A 63 -89.81 60.15 13.62
CA GLY A 63 -89.65 61.46 14.24
C GLY A 63 -90.90 62.35 14.14
N GLN A 64 -91.70 62.23 13.07
CA GLN A 64 -92.95 62.99 12.94
C GLN A 64 -94.03 62.44 13.88
N MET A 65 -94.16 61.11 13.96
CA MET A 65 -95.10 60.45 14.87
C MET A 65 -94.77 60.71 16.35
N ALA A 66 -93.48 60.74 16.68
CA ALA A 66 -92.99 61.04 18.02
C ALA A 66 -93.36 62.45 18.52
N LEU A 67 -93.66 63.37 17.59
CA LEU A 67 -94.01 64.76 17.90
C LEU A 67 -95.51 65.00 18.06
N TRP A 68 -96.35 64.00 17.75
CA TRP A 68 -97.79 64.18 17.80
C TRP A 68 -98.31 64.51 19.19
N ARG A 69 -99.11 65.58 19.26
CA ARG A 69 -99.92 65.96 20.42
C ARG A 69 -101.33 65.41 20.28
N HIS A 70 -102.10 65.42 21.36
CA HIS A 70 -103.48 64.91 21.38
C HIS A 70 -104.36 65.47 20.25
N ARG A 71 -104.18 66.76 19.92
CA ARG A 71 -104.87 67.43 18.80
C ARG A 71 -104.53 66.82 17.43
N GLU A 72 -103.25 66.57 17.16
CA GLU A 72 -102.80 65.98 15.89
C GLU A 72 -103.21 64.51 15.81
N MET A 73 -103.08 63.77 16.93
CA MET A 73 -103.58 62.39 17.02
C MET A 73 -105.08 62.31 16.74
N SER A 74 -105.90 63.26 17.23
CA SER A 74 -107.33 63.28 16.92
C SER A 74 -107.62 63.48 15.44
N ALA A 75 -106.94 64.43 14.79
CA ALA A 75 -107.13 64.72 13.38
C ALA A 75 -106.67 63.56 12.47
N ILE A 76 -105.59 62.88 12.87
CA ILE A 76 -105.05 61.72 12.16
C ILE A 76 -105.93 60.48 12.39
N ALA A 77 -106.45 60.27 13.60
CA ALA A 77 -107.36 59.19 13.92
C ALA A 77 -108.66 59.27 13.10
N ASP A 78 -109.20 60.49 12.94
CA ASP A 78 -110.38 60.75 12.10
C ASP A 78 -110.12 60.36 10.63
N GLU A 79 -108.95 60.73 10.09
CA GLU A 79 -108.57 60.43 8.71
C GLU A 79 -108.28 58.93 8.50
N LEU A 80 -107.72 58.26 9.50
CA LEU A 80 -107.50 56.82 9.49
C LEU A 80 -108.79 56.01 9.73
N GLN A 81 -109.89 56.65 10.13
CA GLN A 81 -111.13 56.02 10.58
C GLN A 81 -110.93 55.04 11.74
N ILE A 82 -110.07 55.42 12.70
CA ILE A 82 -109.73 54.62 13.88
C ILE A 82 -110.10 55.43 15.13
N SER A 83 -110.45 54.76 16.23
CA SER A 83 -110.66 55.44 17.50
C SER A 83 -109.33 56.00 18.05
N ILE A 84 -109.34 57.25 18.52
CA ILE A 84 -108.16 57.85 19.14
C ILE A 84 -107.64 57.03 20.34
N GLY A 85 -108.55 56.35 21.05
CA GLY A 85 -108.21 55.44 22.14
C GLY A 85 -107.21 54.37 21.71
N ARG A 86 -107.36 53.79 20.51
CA ARG A 86 -106.44 52.77 20.00
C ARG A 86 -105.01 53.28 19.84
N MET A 87 -104.82 54.49 19.30
CA MET A 87 -103.48 55.06 19.10
C MET A 87 -102.78 55.37 20.45
N VAL A 88 -103.57 55.70 21.47
CA VAL A 88 -103.09 55.94 22.84
C VAL A 88 -102.78 54.62 23.54
N ASP A 89 -103.69 53.65 23.47
CA ASP A 89 -103.54 52.32 24.10
C ASP A 89 -102.36 51.54 23.51
N GLU A 90 -102.16 51.63 22.19
CA GLU A 90 -101.02 51.03 21.49
C GLU A 90 -99.76 51.93 21.57
N ALA A 91 -99.82 53.08 22.25
CA ALA A 91 -98.68 53.96 22.53
C ALA A 91 -97.82 54.36 21.31
N TRP A 92 -98.44 54.67 20.18
CA TRP A 92 -97.73 54.90 18.90
C TRP A 92 -96.64 55.99 18.99
N THR A 93 -96.85 57.03 19.78
CA THR A 93 -95.90 58.14 19.92
C THR A 93 -94.66 57.75 20.74
N GLU A 94 -94.81 56.91 21.77
CA GLU A 94 -93.70 56.45 22.61
C GLU A 94 -92.83 55.43 21.87
N GLN A 95 -93.44 54.51 21.12
CA GLN A 95 -92.72 53.57 20.27
C GLN A 95 -91.89 54.29 19.20
N ALA A 96 -92.48 55.29 18.55
CA ALA A 96 -91.78 56.08 17.55
C ALA A 96 -90.56 56.83 18.15
N LYS A 97 -90.64 57.33 19.38
CA LYS A 97 -89.50 57.93 20.10
C LYS A 97 -88.37 56.92 20.35
N ASN A 98 -88.72 55.69 20.76
CA ASN A 98 -87.74 54.64 21.01
C ASN A 98 -87.03 54.18 19.73
N LEU A 99 -87.75 54.09 18.61
CA LEU A 99 -87.14 53.74 17.32
C LEU A 99 -86.12 54.79 16.85
N CYS A 100 -86.43 56.08 17.05
CA CYS A 100 -85.51 57.18 16.74
C CYS A 100 -84.20 57.12 17.55
N SER A 101 -84.26 56.81 18.85
CA SER A 101 -83.06 56.78 19.71
C SER A 101 -82.13 55.61 19.37
N VAL A 102 -82.68 54.44 19.04
CA VAL A 102 -81.91 53.26 18.63
C VAL A 102 -81.21 53.48 17.28
N ALA A 103 -81.87 54.14 16.33
CA ALA A 103 -81.28 54.45 15.04
C ALA A 103 -80.06 55.41 15.17
N ALA A 104 -80.14 56.41 16.06
CA ALA A 104 -79.04 57.35 16.29
C ALA A 104 -77.78 56.67 16.85
N LEU A 105 -77.93 55.68 17.73
CA LEU A 105 -76.80 54.95 18.34
C LEU A 105 -76.03 54.08 17.33
N ARG A 106 -76.68 53.58 16.26
CA ARG A 106 -76.00 52.75 15.25
C ARG A 106 -75.04 53.52 14.35
N LYS A 107 -75.22 54.83 14.17
CA LYS A 107 -74.44 55.63 13.22
C LYS A 107 -73.04 55.98 13.74
N SER A 108 -72.79 55.90 15.05
CA SER A 108 -71.52 56.32 15.67
C SER A 108 -70.43 55.24 15.74
N SER A 109 -70.71 53.98 15.39
CA SER A 109 -69.77 52.86 15.55
C SER A 109 -68.86 52.58 14.35
N THR A 110 -68.89 53.41 13.30
CA THR A 110 -68.07 53.20 12.09
C THR A 110 -67.07 54.33 11.88
N LEU A 111 -65.89 54.21 12.49
CA LEU A 111 -64.70 54.95 12.08
C LEU A 111 -63.62 53.96 11.62
N PRO A 112 -62.97 54.16 10.47
CA PRO A 112 -61.91 53.28 9.97
C PRO A 112 -60.60 53.43 10.79
N ALA A 113 -59.83 52.34 10.93
CA ALA A 113 -58.59 52.28 11.70
C ALA A 113 -57.43 53.07 11.05
N SER A 114 -56.53 53.62 11.89
CA SER A 114 -55.46 54.53 11.46
C SER A 114 -54.30 53.85 10.71
N PRO A 115 -53.71 54.50 9.69
CA PRO A 115 -52.68 53.91 8.82
C PRO A 115 -51.39 53.52 9.57
N LEU A 116 -51.06 54.21 10.65
CA LEU A 116 -49.87 53.98 11.46
C LEU A 116 -49.86 52.57 12.12
N ARG A 117 -51.03 52.07 12.52
CA ARG A 117 -51.16 50.72 13.11
C ARG A 117 -50.96 49.62 12.07
N THR A 118 -51.39 49.85 10.83
CA THR A 118 -51.21 48.89 9.74
C THR A 118 -49.74 48.77 9.33
N MET A 119 -49.02 49.90 9.28
CA MET A 119 -47.59 49.91 8.98
C MET A 119 -46.75 49.25 10.09
N SER A 120 -47.07 49.49 11.37
CA SER A 120 -46.36 48.84 12.47
C SER A 120 -46.58 47.33 12.48
N LEU A 121 -47.80 46.85 12.19
CA LEU A 121 -48.08 45.41 12.11
C LEU A 121 -47.34 44.76 10.94
N LEU A 122 -47.27 45.44 9.78
CA LEU A 122 -46.52 44.95 8.63
C LEU A 122 -45.02 44.84 8.92
N ALA A 123 -44.43 45.86 9.55
CA ALA A 123 -43.01 45.86 9.91
C ALA A 123 -42.68 44.73 10.89
N VAL A 124 -43.51 44.52 11.92
CA VAL A 124 -43.34 43.42 12.88
C VAL A 124 -43.48 42.06 12.19
N ALA A 125 -44.44 41.89 11.29
CA ALA A 125 -44.62 40.63 10.54
C ALA A 125 -43.42 40.31 9.62
N LEU A 126 -42.81 41.33 9.02
CA LEU A 126 -41.62 41.15 8.17
C LEU A 126 -40.40 40.77 9.01
N LEU A 127 -40.21 41.42 10.15
CA LEU A 127 -39.09 41.17 11.06
C LEU A 127 -39.19 39.77 11.69
N THR A 128 -40.39 39.33 12.08
CA THR A 128 -40.61 37.96 12.58
C THR A 128 -40.40 36.93 11.48
N GLY A 129 -40.86 37.19 10.25
CA GLY A 129 -40.58 36.34 9.08
C GLY A 129 -39.09 36.19 8.80
N PHE A 130 -38.34 37.29 8.78
CA PHE A 130 -36.88 37.28 8.58
C PHE A 130 -36.16 36.51 9.68
N CYS A 131 -36.53 36.75 10.94
CA CYS A 131 -35.95 36.07 12.09
C CYS A 131 -36.22 34.55 12.04
N LEU A 132 -37.45 34.15 11.68
CA LEU A 132 -37.82 32.74 11.51
C LEU A 132 -36.98 32.07 10.41
N VAL A 133 -36.83 32.71 9.25
CA VAL A 133 -36.03 32.18 8.13
C VAL A 133 -34.55 32.07 8.51
N TYR A 134 -34.00 33.08 9.17
CA TYR A 134 -32.61 33.07 9.61
C TYR A 134 -32.35 31.93 10.61
N PHE A 135 -33.25 31.76 11.59
CA PHE A 135 -33.13 30.71 12.61
C PHE A 135 -33.27 29.30 12.02
N LEU A 136 -34.19 29.09 11.07
CA LEU A 136 -34.31 27.80 10.36
C LEU A 136 -33.09 27.52 9.45
N GLY A 137 -32.51 28.57 8.86
CA GLY A 137 -31.28 28.45 8.06
C GLY A 137 -30.09 27.98 8.89
N GLN A 138 -29.94 28.51 10.10
CA GLN A 138 -28.85 28.17 11.01
C GLN A 138 -28.93 26.71 11.49
N GLN A 139 -30.13 26.15 11.68
CA GLN A 139 -30.31 24.75 12.09
C GLN A 139 -29.92 23.72 11.01
N ARG A 140 -29.90 24.10 9.71
CA ARG A 140 -29.47 23.17 8.63
C ARG A 140 -27.96 23.01 8.55
N ASN A 141 -27.18 23.98 9.01
CA ASN A 141 -25.72 23.98 8.91
C ASN A 141 -25.06 23.33 10.13
N GLN A 142 -25.52 22.15 10.52
CA GLN A 142 -24.83 21.39 11.56
C GLN A 142 -23.44 21.00 11.06
N PRO A 143 -22.35 21.34 11.79
CA PRO A 143 -20.99 21.01 11.39
C PRO A 143 -20.83 19.49 11.34
N LEU A 144 -20.18 19.00 10.28
CA LEU A 144 -19.80 17.60 10.18
C LEU A 144 -18.47 17.37 10.88
N THR A 145 -18.38 16.28 11.64
CA THR A 145 -17.12 15.82 12.17
C THR A 145 -16.41 14.96 11.13
N GLY A 146 -15.14 15.24 10.91
CA GLY A 146 -14.27 14.49 10.03
C GLY A 146 -12.96 14.13 10.71
N ILE A 147 -12.30 13.10 10.19
CA ILE A 147 -10.99 12.66 10.65
C ILE A 147 -9.97 13.09 9.60
N LEU A 148 -8.96 13.83 10.04
CA LEU A 148 -7.80 14.13 9.20
C LEU A 148 -7.03 12.84 8.92
N SER A 149 -6.95 12.47 7.65
CA SER A 149 -6.20 11.32 7.18
C SER A 149 -5.12 11.79 6.20
N ALA A 150 -4.11 10.97 6.02
CA ALA A 150 -3.06 11.18 5.04
C ALA A 150 -2.88 9.89 4.26
N ASP A 151 -2.51 10.01 2.98
CA ASP A 151 -2.08 8.85 2.21
C ASP A 151 -0.90 8.19 2.93
N MET A 152 -0.90 6.85 3.00
CA MET A 152 0.19 6.11 3.62
C MET A 152 0.83 5.14 2.62
N THR A 153 2.16 5.18 2.51
CA THR A 153 2.93 4.14 1.82
C THR A 153 3.41 3.14 2.85
N THR A 154 3.11 1.86 2.63
CA THR A 154 3.59 0.78 3.50
C THR A 154 4.84 0.18 2.89
N ILE A 155 5.91 0.10 3.68
CA ILE A 155 7.14 -0.57 3.28
C ILE A 155 7.07 -2.00 3.79
N ARG A 156 7.23 -2.95 2.85
CA ARG A 156 7.21 -4.38 3.12
C ARG A 156 8.61 -4.95 3.08
N VAL A 157 8.81 -6.01 3.86
CA VAL A 157 10.05 -6.78 3.86
C VAL A 157 10.21 -7.49 2.51
N PRO A 158 11.33 -7.28 1.79
CA PRO A 158 11.52 -7.86 0.45
C PRO A 158 11.85 -9.36 0.47
N ALA A 159 12.47 -9.87 1.54
CA ALA A 159 12.81 -11.27 1.75
C ALA A 159 13.02 -11.51 3.26
N ALA A 160 12.88 -12.74 3.74
CA ALA A 160 13.10 -13.06 5.15
C ALA A 160 14.48 -12.54 5.63
N SER A 161 14.47 -11.63 6.61
CA SER A 161 15.65 -10.85 6.98
C SER A 161 15.68 -10.46 8.44
N ARG A 162 16.90 -10.34 9.00
CA ARG A 162 17.13 -9.79 10.34
C ARG A 162 17.40 -8.30 10.25
N LEU A 163 16.82 -7.53 11.17
CA LEU A 163 17.06 -6.10 11.25
C LEU A 163 18.41 -5.82 11.95
N THR A 164 19.39 -5.27 11.23
CA THR A 164 20.74 -5.01 11.79
C THR A 164 20.83 -3.64 12.43
N ASN A 165 20.34 -2.61 11.76
CA ASN A 165 20.41 -1.23 12.24
C ASN A 165 19.18 -0.43 11.82
N VAL A 166 18.66 0.35 12.75
CA VAL A 166 17.51 1.25 12.57
C VAL A 166 17.99 2.69 12.65
N GLN A 167 17.88 3.44 11.55
CA GLN A 167 18.35 4.83 11.47
C GLN A 167 17.27 5.87 11.76
N ILE A 168 16.02 5.44 11.97
CA ILE A 168 14.83 6.29 12.03
C ILE A 168 13.96 5.95 13.22
N LYS A 169 13.33 6.98 13.80
CA LYS A 169 12.35 6.85 14.88
C LYS A 169 10.96 7.19 14.37
N SER A 170 9.94 6.68 15.06
CA SER A 170 8.55 7.06 14.80
C SER A 170 8.38 8.57 14.96
N GLY A 171 7.80 9.24 13.97
CA GLY A 171 7.61 10.69 13.93
C GLY A 171 8.70 11.47 13.21
N ASP A 172 9.80 10.85 12.79
CA ASP A 172 10.84 11.53 12.03
C ASP A 172 10.37 11.84 10.59
N GLU A 173 10.81 12.98 10.04
CA GLU A 173 10.62 13.30 8.63
C GLU A 173 11.70 12.63 7.78
N VAL A 174 11.28 11.95 6.71
CA VAL A 174 12.17 11.22 5.81
C VAL A 174 12.01 11.70 4.37
N PHE A 175 13.13 11.79 3.67
CA PHE A 175 13.19 12.18 2.26
C PHE A 175 13.23 10.95 1.33
N SER A 176 12.78 11.13 0.09
CA SER A 176 12.90 10.09 -0.94
C SER A 176 14.37 9.71 -1.14
N GLY A 177 14.66 8.41 -1.15
CA GLY A 177 16.00 7.85 -1.27
C GLY A 177 16.80 7.78 0.04
N GLN A 178 16.31 8.35 1.15
CA GLN A 178 17.00 8.29 2.43
C GLN A 178 17.03 6.84 2.96
N PRO A 179 18.18 6.33 3.44
CA PRO A 179 18.25 5.01 4.07
C PRO A 179 17.45 5.01 5.37
N LEU A 180 16.60 3.99 5.55
CA LEU A 180 15.75 3.83 6.73
C LEU A 180 16.30 2.73 7.65
N LEU A 181 16.55 1.56 7.04
CA LEU A 181 16.83 0.31 7.74
C LEU A 181 17.87 -0.48 6.95
N THR A 182 18.74 -1.17 7.66
CA THR A 182 19.66 -2.14 7.06
C THR A 182 19.22 -3.53 7.49
N LEU A 183 18.99 -4.40 6.49
CA LEU A 183 18.50 -5.75 6.67
C LEU A 183 19.55 -6.75 6.22
N GLU A 184 19.70 -7.86 6.94
CA GLU A 184 20.52 -8.99 6.52
C GLU A 184 19.62 -10.16 6.13
N LYS A 185 19.76 -10.68 4.90
CA LYS A 185 18.92 -11.77 4.41
C LYS A 185 19.23 -13.09 5.15
N LEU A 186 18.23 -13.66 5.82
CA LEU A 186 18.38 -14.90 6.60
C LEU A 186 18.65 -16.13 5.72
N GLU A 187 18.01 -16.21 4.55
CA GLU A 187 18.20 -17.33 3.61
C GLU A 187 19.65 -17.44 3.12
N HIS A 188 20.28 -16.30 2.86
CA HIS A 188 21.68 -16.25 2.45
C HIS A 188 22.62 -16.71 3.57
N LEU A 189 22.29 -16.42 4.84
CA LEU A 189 23.10 -16.89 5.97
C LEU A 189 23.11 -18.41 6.08
N ALA A 190 21.93 -19.05 6.06
CA ALA A 190 21.82 -20.50 6.14
C ALA A 190 22.48 -21.20 4.93
N LEU A 191 22.32 -20.63 3.73
CA LEU A 191 22.94 -21.16 2.52
C LEU A 191 24.48 -21.02 2.54
N ILE A 192 25.01 -19.90 3.02
CA ILE A 192 26.44 -19.69 3.16
C ILE A 192 27.01 -20.65 4.21
N GLU A 193 26.34 -20.78 5.36
CA GLU A 193 26.79 -21.67 6.43
C GLU A 193 26.88 -23.13 5.95
N SER A 194 25.89 -23.62 5.22
CA SER A 194 25.92 -24.97 4.63
C SER A 194 27.05 -25.14 3.60
N HIS A 195 27.29 -24.14 2.73
CA HIS A 195 28.41 -24.17 1.78
C HIS A 195 29.77 -24.08 2.50
N GLU A 196 29.87 -23.34 3.60
CA GLU A 196 31.08 -23.30 4.42
C GLU A 196 31.38 -24.66 5.04
N GLN A 197 30.36 -25.36 5.54
CA GLN A 197 30.51 -26.71 6.07
C GLN A 197 30.99 -27.67 4.98
N PHE A 198 30.40 -27.60 3.78
CA PHE A 198 30.81 -28.40 2.63
C PHE A 198 32.28 -28.15 2.22
N VAL A 199 32.71 -26.88 2.17
CA VAL A 199 34.12 -26.54 1.88
C VAL A 199 35.05 -27.07 2.97
N ARG A 200 34.65 -27.02 4.25
CA ARG A 200 35.43 -27.60 5.35
C ARG A 200 35.53 -29.12 5.25
N ASP A 201 34.48 -29.79 4.79
CA ASP A 201 34.49 -31.24 4.54
C ASP A 201 35.48 -31.59 3.43
N LEU A 202 35.40 -30.90 2.29
CA LEU A 202 36.34 -31.04 1.18
C LEU A 202 37.78 -30.73 1.59
N GLU A 203 38.00 -29.69 2.40
CA GLU A 203 39.34 -29.35 2.90
C GLU A 203 39.94 -30.52 3.71
N ARG A 204 39.12 -31.16 4.57
CA ARG A 204 39.54 -32.34 5.33
C ARG A 204 39.86 -33.51 4.42
N GLU A 205 39.10 -33.69 3.34
CA GLU A 205 39.33 -34.73 2.36
C GLU A 205 40.62 -34.49 1.55
N VAL A 206 40.83 -33.26 1.05
CA VAL A 206 42.08 -32.85 0.40
C VAL A 206 43.27 -33.18 1.31
N LYS A 207 43.22 -32.76 2.58
CA LYS A 207 44.31 -33.04 3.54
C LYS A 207 44.61 -34.53 3.66
N ARG A 208 43.57 -35.38 3.77
CA ARG A 208 43.72 -36.84 3.85
C ARG A 208 44.36 -37.42 2.59
N VAL A 209 43.82 -37.06 1.41
CA VAL A 209 44.28 -37.58 0.12
C VAL A 209 45.71 -37.09 -0.18
N THR A 210 46.05 -35.84 0.14
CA THR A 210 47.41 -35.33 -0.01
C THR A 210 48.39 -36.02 0.92
N ALA A 211 48.01 -36.30 2.17
CA ALA A 211 48.86 -37.04 3.10
C ALA A 211 49.11 -38.47 2.60
N GLN A 212 48.08 -39.13 2.06
CA GLN A 212 48.20 -40.44 1.45
C GLN A 212 49.12 -40.42 0.21
N ALA A 213 48.98 -39.41 -0.65
CA ALA A 213 49.85 -39.24 -1.81
C ALA A 213 51.31 -39.01 -1.42
N VAL A 214 51.58 -38.24 -0.37
CA VAL A 214 52.95 -38.02 0.16
C VAL A 214 53.57 -39.34 0.65
N ILE A 215 52.81 -40.14 1.40
CA ILE A 215 53.29 -41.43 1.92
C ILE A 215 53.59 -42.40 0.76
N GLU A 216 52.67 -42.54 -0.19
CA GLU A 216 52.85 -43.41 -1.37
C GLU A 216 54.04 -42.95 -2.22
N LEU A 217 54.17 -41.64 -2.43
CA LEU A 217 55.27 -41.05 -3.19
C LEU A 217 56.61 -41.34 -2.52
N GLU A 218 56.70 -41.18 -1.19
CA GLU A 218 57.91 -41.48 -0.43
C GLU A 218 58.30 -42.96 -0.59
N TRP A 219 57.34 -43.87 -0.43
CA TRP A 219 57.56 -45.31 -0.59
C TRP A 219 58.06 -45.66 -2.00
N ARG A 220 57.37 -45.18 -3.04
CA ARG A 220 57.73 -45.42 -4.45
C ARG A 220 59.08 -44.82 -4.83
N THR A 221 59.38 -43.62 -4.33
CA THR A 221 60.66 -42.95 -4.61
C THR A 221 61.82 -43.69 -3.95
N ARG A 222 61.62 -44.24 -2.75
CA ARG A 222 62.64 -45.03 -2.05
C ARG A 222 62.95 -46.34 -2.79
N GLU A 223 61.91 -47.06 -3.24
CA GLU A 223 62.07 -48.29 -4.04
C GLU A 223 62.80 -47.99 -5.35
N LEU A 224 62.38 -46.93 -6.07
CA LEU A 224 62.99 -46.56 -7.35
C LEU A 224 64.44 -46.09 -7.19
N ASN A 225 64.77 -45.34 -6.12
CA ASN A 225 66.15 -44.96 -5.82
C ASN A 225 67.04 -46.18 -5.53
N ARG A 226 66.49 -47.20 -4.86
CA ARG A 226 67.19 -48.46 -4.63
C ARG A 226 67.50 -49.15 -5.96
N ASP A 227 66.53 -49.30 -6.85
CA ASP A 227 66.72 -49.92 -8.17
C ASP A 227 67.74 -49.13 -9.01
N LEU A 228 67.61 -47.81 -9.02
CA LEU A 228 68.52 -46.91 -9.73
C LEU A 228 69.95 -47.03 -9.19
N SER A 229 70.14 -47.15 -7.87
CA SER A 229 71.46 -47.40 -7.28
C SER A 229 72.05 -48.75 -7.70
N HIS A 230 71.23 -49.80 -7.79
CA HIS A 230 71.66 -51.13 -8.25
C HIS A 230 72.10 -51.09 -9.72
N VAL A 231 71.32 -50.43 -10.58
CA VAL A 231 71.68 -50.26 -12.01
C VAL A 231 72.96 -49.45 -12.15
N ARG A 232 73.11 -48.33 -11.42
CA ARG A 232 74.34 -47.52 -11.43
C ARG A 232 75.57 -48.31 -10.99
N GLN A 233 75.46 -49.16 -9.97
CA GLN A 233 76.55 -50.04 -9.56
C GLN A 233 76.93 -51.04 -10.67
N ARG A 234 75.95 -51.64 -11.36
CA ARG A 234 76.21 -52.58 -12.47
C ARG A 234 76.86 -51.89 -13.67
N VAL A 235 76.40 -50.70 -14.04
CA VAL A 235 77.02 -49.87 -15.09
C VAL A 235 78.47 -49.57 -14.72
N ALA A 236 78.73 -49.11 -13.49
CA ALA A 236 80.09 -48.79 -13.04
C ALA A 236 81.02 -50.02 -13.05
N LEU A 237 80.54 -51.19 -12.59
CA LEU A 237 81.31 -52.44 -12.63
C LEU A 237 81.65 -52.85 -14.07
N LYS A 238 80.68 -52.76 -14.99
CA LYS A 238 80.88 -53.13 -16.39
C LYS A 238 81.80 -52.15 -17.14
N GLU A 239 81.74 -50.86 -16.82
CA GLU A 239 82.68 -49.86 -17.34
C GLU A 239 84.12 -50.12 -16.87
N LEU A 240 84.30 -50.56 -15.62
CA LEU A 240 85.61 -50.96 -15.10
C LEU A 240 86.13 -52.22 -15.80
N ASP A 241 85.31 -53.25 -16.00
CA ASP A 241 85.68 -54.46 -16.76
C ASP A 241 86.09 -54.12 -18.20
N GLY A 242 85.31 -53.29 -18.90
CA GLY A 242 85.62 -52.84 -20.25
C GLY A 242 86.96 -52.09 -20.34
N ARG A 243 87.27 -51.23 -19.36
CA ARG A 243 88.56 -50.52 -19.26
C ARG A 243 89.72 -51.47 -19.00
N THR A 244 89.52 -52.47 -18.15
CA THR A 244 90.54 -53.47 -17.81
C THR A 244 90.84 -54.38 -18.99
N ALA A 245 89.82 -54.76 -19.78
CA ALA A 245 89.97 -55.54 -21.01
C ALA A 245 90.68 -54.74 -22.13
N SER A 246 90.44 -53.42 -22.25
CA SER A 246 91.15 -52.57 -23.21
C SER A 246 92.63 -52.34 -22.86
N HIS A 247 93.03 -52.49 -21.60
CA HIS A 247 94.42 -52.32 -21.16
C HIS A 247 95.31 -53.58 -21.31
N VAL A 248 94.74 -54.75 -21.61
CA VAL A 248 95.47 -56.05 -21.67
C VAL A 248 95.87 -56.47 -23.10
N SER A 249 95.62 -55.65 -24.13
CA SER A 249 95.88 -56.02 -25.54
C SER A 249 97.19 -55.53 -26.17
N ASP A 250 98.18 -55.07 -25.41
CA ASP A 250 99.54 -54.84 -25.95
C ASP A 250 100.61 -55.49 -25.05
N GLY A 251 100.97 -56.73 -25.38
CA GLY A 251 101.93 -57.52 -24.58
C GLY A 251 102.34 -58.83 -25.25
N GLN A 252 103.08 -58.69 -26.36
CA GLN A 252 104.05 -59.62 -26.95
C GLN A 252 104.14 -61.06 -26.35
N ARG A 253 103.84 -62.05 -27.20
CA ARG A 253 104.20 -63.46 -26.99
C ARG A 253 105.73 -63.58 -26.86
N ASN A 254 106.23 -63.96 -25.68
CA ASN A 254 107.43 -64.78 -25.63
C ASN A 254 107.48 -65.73 -24.43
N ARG A 255 107.96 -66.93 -24.74
CA ARG A 255 108.09 -68.14 -23.93
C ARG A 255 109.38 -68.08 -23.12
N VAL A 256 109.40 -68.61 -21.88
CA VAL A 256 110.40 -69.51 -21.26
C VAL A 256 110.09 -69.72 -19.76
N GLN A 257 110.43 -70.91 -19.28
CA GLN A 257 110.26 -71.51 -17.95
C GLN A 257 111.05 -70.81 -16.83
N ASP A 258 110.48 -70.78 -15.62
CA ASP A 258 111.00 -71.36 -14.36
C ASP A 258 110.56 -70.56 -13.12
N GLY A 259 110.19 -71.28 -12.05
CA GLY A 259 110.13 -70.76 -10.68
C GLY A 259 108.75 -70.59 -10.04
N VAL A 260 108.48 -71.41 -9.02
CA VAL A 260 107.36 -71.39 -8.06
C VAL A 260 107.81 -70.61 -6.79
N PRO A 261 106.96 -70.05 -5.91
CA PRO A 261 105.67 -69.35 -6.05
C PRO A 261 105.67 -67.96 -5.37
N VAL A 262 104.67 -67.11 -5.65
CA VAL A 262 104.23 -66.07 -4.70
C VAL A 262 102.71 -66.15 -4.52
N ARG A 263 102.32 -66.27 -3.25
CA ARG A 263 100.95 -66.28 -2.71
C ARG A 263 100.17 -65.03 -3.14
N SER A 264 99.03 -65.22 -3.80
CA SER A 264 97.93 -64.24 -3.82
C SER A 264 96.75 -64.74 -3.00
N VAL A 265 96.23 -63.83 -2.19
CA VAL A 265 95.31 -64.08 -1.09
C VAL A 265 93.86 -64.02 -1.60
N SER A 266 93.12 -65.08 -1.26
CA SER A 266 91.67 -65.08 -0.95
C SER A 266 90.69 -64.66 -2.05
N SER A 267 90.34 -65.60 -2.92
CA SER A 267 89.01 -65.67 -3.53
C SER A 267 88.04 -66.21 -2.48
N SER A 268 87.24 -65.32 -1.90
CA SER A 268 86.11 -65.71 -1.06
C SER A 268 84.99 -66.23 -1.96
N ASN A 269 84.64 -67.50 -1.77
CA ASN A 269 83.43 -68.13 -2.26
C ASN A 269 82.21 -67.23 -2.02
N ALA A 270 81.62 -66.70 -3.09
CA ALA A 270 80.23 -66.28 -3.11
C ALA A 270 79.47 -67.32 -3.94
N ALA A 271 78.72 -68.14 -3.21
CA ALA A 271 77.96 -69.26 -3.71
C ALA A 271 77.11 -68.89 -4.94
N GLN A 272 77.12 -69.79 -5.91
CA GLN A 272 75.99 -70.03 -6.80
C GLN A 272 74.75 -70.27 -5.92
N LEU A 273 73.92 -69.24 -5.77
CA LEU A 273 72.51 -69.41 -5.46
C LEU A 273 71.74 -69.20 -6.76
N ASN A 274 71.51 -70.33 -7.41
CA ASN A 274 70.52 -70.51 -8.44
C ASN A 274 69.14 -70.28 -7.79
N SER A 275 68.67 -69.04 -7.72
CA SER A 275 67.25 -68.77 -7.51
C SER A 275 66.58 -68.67 -8.89
N ARG A 276 66.03 -69.80 -9.33
CA ARG A 276 64.91 -69.79 -10.27
C ARG A 276 63.78 -68.99 -9.62
N HIS A 277 63.72 -67.69 -9.89
CA HIS A 277 62.50 -66.94 -9.66
C HIS A 277 61.55 -67.29 -10.80
N LEU A 278 60.52 -68.06 -10.46
CA LEU A 278 59.32 -68.17 -11.26
C LEU A 278 58.92 -66.77 -11.70
N THR A 279 58.71 -66.61 -13.01
CA THR A 279 57.73 -65.69 -13.60
C THR A 279 56.37 -65.97 -12.97
N LEU A 280 56.14 -65.43 -11.78
CA LEU A 280 54.82 -65.20 -11.25
C LEU A 280 54.42 -63.81 -11.71
N ALA A 281 53.47 -63.78 -12.63
CA ALA A 281 52.57 -62.66 -12.82
C ALA A 281 51.99 -62.27 -11.46
N ARG A 282 52.67 -61.37 -10.75
CA ARG A 282 52.12 -60.73 -9.56
C ARG A 282 51.26 -59.58 -10.06
N GLY A 283 49.99 -59.92 -10.24
CA GLY A 283 48.93 -58.96 -10.46
C GLY A 283 49.04 -57.80 -9.48
N ILE A 284 48.91 -56.61 -10.04
CA ILE A 284 48.72 -55.36 -9.34
C ILE A 284 47.52 -55.55 -8.41
N MET A 285 47.75 -55.70 -7.11
CA MET A 285 46.67 -55.69 -6.13
C MET A 285 46.28 -54.23 -5.89
N PHE A 286 45.24 -53.81 -6.60
CA PHE A 286 44.50 -52.60 -6.30
C PHE A 286 43.74 -52.81 -4.99
N PHE A 287 44.09 -52.05 -3.94
CA PHE A 287 43.21 -51.89 -2.79
C PHE A 287 42.06 -50.97 -3.18
N SER A 288 41.02 -51.56 -3.76
CA SER A 288 39.72 -50.90 -3.94
C SER A 288 39.04 -50.78 -2.58
N GLY A 289 39.25 -49.65 -1.91
CA GLY A 289 38.46 -49.24 -0.76
C GLY A 289 37.25 -48.42 -1.21
N ALA A 290 36.15 -49.09 -1.59
CA ALA A 290 34.85 -48.44 -1.77
C ALA A 290 33.74 -49.38 -1.30
N SER A 291 33.12 -49.04 -0.16
CA SER A 291 31.88 -49.67 0.29
C SER A 291 30.70 -48.77 -0.02
N GLY A 292 29.69 -49.31 -0.72
CA GLY A 292 28.29 -49.04 -0.38
C GLY A 292 27.38 -48.43 -1.45
N LYS A 293 26.57 -49.31 -2.09
CA LYS A 293 25.11 -49.18 -2.45
C LYS A 293 24.75 -48.09 -3.50
N SER A 294 23.91 -48.29 -4.52
CA SER A 294 22.86 -49.28 -4.81
C SER A 294 22.52 -49.38 -6.31
N SER A 295 22.12 -50.60 -6.71
CA SER A 295 21.04 -51.03 -7.62
C SER A 295 20.64 -50.24 -8.90
N ALA A 296 20.84 -50.94 -10.01
CA ALA A 296 19.88 -51.29 -11.09
C ALA A 296 19.16 -50.18 -11.89
N VAL A 297 19.44 -50.12 -13.19
CA VAL A 297 18.52 -50.54 -14.28
C VAL A 297 19.36 -50.87 -15.52
N SER A 298 19.08 -52.04 -16.12
CA SER A 298 19.60 -52.48 -17.41
C SER A 298 18.75 -51.90 -18.54
N GLU A 299 19.38 -51.30 -19.55
CA GLU A 299 18.89 -51.34 -20.92
C GLU A 299 20.07 -51.20 -21.89
N SER A 300 20.12 -52.11 -22.87
CA SER A 300 21.16 -52.20 -23.91
C SER A 300 21.00 -51.11 -24.96
N ALA A 301 22.11 -50.62 -25.54
CA ALA A 301 22.27 -50.55 -27.00
C ALA A 301 23.68 -50.10 -27.45
N LEU A 302 24.21 -50.90 -28.38
CA LEU A 302 25.00 -50.55 -29.57
C LEU A 302 26.43 -49.95 -29.48
N VAL A 303 27.35 -50.77 -29.96
CA VAL A 303 28.63 -50.44 -30.62
C VAL A 303 28.37 -49.66 -31.91
N PRO A 304 29.23 -48.68 -32.29
CA PRO A 304 30.07 -48.93 -33.47
C PRO A 304 31.51 -48.39 -33.42
N ASP A 305 32.35 -49.14 -34.13
CA ASP A 305 33.67 -48.93 -34.72
C ASP A 305 34.37 -47.57 -34.71
N VAL A 306 35.69 -47.66 -34.47
CA VAL A 306 36.72 -46.66 -34.77
C VAL A 306 37.38 -47.02 -36.10
N PRO A 307 37.52 -46.10 -37.08
CA PRO A 307 38.28 -46.36 -38.29
C PRO A 307 39.76 -45.96 -38.14
N VAL A 308 40.61 -46.83 -38.68
CA VAL A 308 42.02 -46.59 -39.03
C VAL A 308 42.11 -45.68 -40.27
N PRO A 309 43.23 -44.98 -40.46
CA PRO A 309 43.84 -45.07 -41.79
C PRO A 309 45.35 -45.34 -41.78
N VAL A 310 45.73 -46.14 -42.77
CA VAL A 310 47.07 -46.47 -43.26
C VAL A 310 47.33 -45.65 -44.54
N GLN A 311 48.58 -45.22 -44.76
CA GLN A 311 49.26 -45.10 -46.07
C GLN A 311 50.75 -44.77 -45.76
N THR A 312 51.75 -45.67 -45.89
CA THR A 312 52.46 -46.30 -47.03
C THR A 312 53.34 -45.41 -47.92
N ALA A 313 54.62 -45.83 -48.01
CA ALA A 313 55.63 -45.65 -49.07
C ALA A 313 56.39 -44.31 -49.11
N ALA A 314 57.69 -44.21 -49.46
CA ALA A 314 58.61 -45.12 -50.14
C ALA A 314 60.08 -44.78 -49.80
N THR A 315 60.94 -45.78 -49.99
CA THR A 315 62.41 -45.73 -49.94
C THR A 315 63.00 -45.02 -51.16
N GLN A 316 64.05 -44.21 -50.98
CA GLN A 316 65.12 -44.05 -51.99
C GLN A 316 66.49 -43.93 -51.31
N HIS A 317 67.42 -44.76 -51.78
CA HIS A 317 68.85 -44.74 -51.54
C HIS A 317 69.49 -43.49 -52.15
N ASN A 318 70.45 -42.87 -51.47
CA ASN A 318 71.75 -42.58 -52.08
C ASN A 318 72.83 -42.29 -51.03
N ALA A 319 73.98 -42.88 -51.28
CA ALA A 319 75.19 -42.90 -50.45
C ALA A 319 76.07 -41.67 -50.67
N VAL A 320 76.77 -41.21 -49.62
CA VAL A 320 78.14 -40.66 -49.61
C VAL A 320 78.65 -40.79 -48.15
N SER A 321 79.43 -41.83 -47.84
CA SER A 321 80.90 -41.81 -47.67
C SER A 321 81.42 -41.11 -46.40
N SER A 322 82.07 -41.94 -45.57
CA SER A 322 83.29 -41.65 -44.80
C SER A 322 83.31 -40.45 -43.86
N ASP A 323 83.17 -40.72 -42.56
CA ASP A 323 84.36 -40.75 -41.70
C ASP A 323 84.16 -41.76 -40.57
N SER A 324 85.01 -42.79 -40.60
CA SER A 324 85.12 -43.82 -39.59
C SER A 324 86.05 -43.32 -38.49
N GLU A 325 85.51 -42.58 -37.52
CA GLU A 325 86.16 -42.48 -36.22
C GLU A 325 85.94 -43.80 -35.46
N ALA A 326 87.06 -44.39 -35.05
CA ALA A 326 87.15 -45.66 -34.37
C ALA A 326 86.31 -45.69 -33.08
N ALA A 327 85.06 -46.16 -33.18
CA ALA A 327 84.29 -46.57 -32.04
C ALA A 327 84.81 -47.94 -31.58
N SER A 328 85.42 -47.96 -30.39
CA SER A 328 85.65 -49.18 -29.60
C SER A 328 84.40 -50.08 -29.65
N PRO A 329 84.52 -51.42 -29.55
CA PRO A 329 83.35 -52.28 -29.49
C PRO A 329 82.53 -51.90 -28.26
N VAL A 330 81.48 -51.10 -28.45
CA VAL A 330 80.59 -50.71 -27.36
C VAL A 330 79.81 -51.95 -27.02
N ASP A 331 80.11 -52.52 -25.85
CA ASP A 331 79.48 -53.73 -25.35
C ASP A 331 77.95 -53.56 -25.37
N PRO A 332 77.20 -54.39 -26.12
CA PRO A 332 75.74 -54.24 -26.26
C PRO A 332 75.03 -54.29 -24.90
N ASP A 333 75.59 -55.02 -23.93
CA ASP A 333 75.07 -55.09 -22.56
C ASP A 333 75.20 -53.76 -21.80
N LEU A 334 76.20 -52.95 -22.14
CA LEU A 334 76.42 -51.66 -21.49
C LEU A 334 75.48 -50.58 -22.03
N GLN A 335 75.11 -50.66 -23.32
CA GLN A 335 74.09 -49.78 -23.89
C GLN A 335 72.71 -50.07 -23.30
N THR A 336 72.36 -51.34 -23.11
CA THR A 336 71.06 -51.72 -22.51
C THR A 336 70.93 -51.22 -21.07
N LEU A 337 71.99 -51.35 -20.25
CA LEU A 337 72.00 -50.83 -18.88
C LEU A 337 71.90 -49.29 -18.82
N ARG A 338 72.55 -48.56 -19.74
CA ARG A 338 72.42 -47.09 -19.82
C ARG A 338 71.01 -46.67 -20.23
N ALA A 339 70.42 -47.35 -21.20
CA ALA A 339 69.03 -47.12 -21.60
C ALA A 339 68.06 -47.39 -20.43
N GLU A 340 68.30 -48.44 -19.65
CA GLU A 340 67.53 -48.75 -18.44
C GLU A 340 67.69 -47.66 -17.37
N GLN A 341 68.92 -47.17 -17.14
CA GLN A 341 69.16 -46.05 -16.23
C GLN A 341 68.38 -44.79 -16.65
N SER A 342 68.49 -44.37 -17.91
CA SER A 342 67.77 -43.19 -18.42
C SER A 342 66.25 -43.37 -18.32
N ARG A 343 65.75 -44.58 -18.56
CA ARG A 343 64.34 -44.92 -18.37
C ARG A 343 63.92 -44.76 -16.91
N LEU A 344 64.68 -45.29 -15.95
CA LEU A 344 64.38 -45.14 -14.52
C LEU A 344 64.43 -43.68 -14.06
N GLU A 345 65.37 -42.88 -14.58
CA GLU A 345 65.47 -41.45 -14.31
C GLU A 345 64.25 -40.68 -14.85
N ALA A 346 63.75 -41.04 -16.03
CA ALA A 346 62.51 -40.49 -16.59
C ALA A 346 61.26 -40.91 -15.80
N VAL A 347 61.20 -42.14 -15.30
CA VAL A 347 60.12 -42.57 -14.41
C VAL A 347 60.15 -41.80 -13.10
N ARG A 348 61.34 -41.53 -12.53
CA ARG A 348 61.47 -40.76 -11.30
C ARG A 348 60.90 -39.35 -11.40
N SER A 349 61.10 -38.66 -12.53
CA SER A 349 60.61 -37.29 -12.70
C SER A 349 59.09 -37.22 -12.91
N THR A 350 58.50 -38.26 -13.50
CA THR A 350 57.05 -38.36 -13.79
C THR A 350 56.24 -38.98 -12.63
N LEU A 351 56.90 -39.74 -11.75
CA LEU A 351 56.29 -40.44 -10.63
C LEU A 351 55.38 -39.56 -9.74
N PRO A 352 55.74 -38.31 -9.37
CA PRO A 352 54.87 -37.48 -8.54
C PRO A 352 53.53 -37.17 -9.20
N ALA A 353 53.52 -36.90 -10.50
CA ALA A 353 52.30 -36.62 -11.24
C ALA A 353 51.40 -37.86 -11.29
N ILE A 354 51.99 -39.03 -11.58
CA ILE A 354 51.27 -40.31 -11.66
C ILE A 354 50.68 -40.70 -10.31
N VAL A 355 51.43 -40.54 -9.20
CA VAL A 355 50.94 -40.86 -7.86
C VAL A 355 49.81 -39.91 -7.44
N ASN A 356 49.95 -38.61 -7.70
CA ASN A 356 48.90 -37.64 -7.38
C ASN A 356 47.60 -37.90 -8.18
N GLU A 357 47.71 -38.34 -9.42
CA GLU A 357 46.57 -38.73 -10.25
C GLU A 357 45.95 -40.06 -9.79
N ALA A 358 46.78 -41.06 -9.48
CA ALA A 358 46.32 -42.38 -9.02
C ALA A 358 45.62 -42.34 -7.66
N VAL A 359 46.08 -41.47 -6.76
CA VAL A 359 45.46 -41.24 -5.44
C VAL A 359 44.25 -40.31 -5.54
N GLY A 360 44.03 -39.65 -6.69
CA GLY A 360 42.91 -38.71 -6.90
C GLY A 360 43.12 -37.37 -6.20
N ALA A 361 44.35 -37.01 -5.84
CA ALA A 361 44.63 -35.74 -5.15
C ALA A 361 44.29 -34.52 -6.01
N THR A 362 44.56 -34.60 -7.32
CA THR A 362 44.32 -33.51 -8.27
C THR A 362 42.83 -33.21 -8.46
N THR A 363 41.99 -34.23 -8.51
CA THR A 363 40.54 -34.06 -8.70
C THR A 363 39.87 -33.44 -7.47
N ILE A 364 40.21 -33.92 -6.28
CA ILE A 364 39.63 -33.39 -5.02
C ILE A 364 40.15 -31.97 -4.76
N GLN A 365 41.41 -31.67 -5.08
CA GLN A 365 41.94 -30.30 -5.02
C GLN A 365 41.20 -29.35 -5.96
N ALA A 366 40.90 -29.78 -7.19
CA ALA A 366 40.13 -28.97 -8.13
C ALA A 366 38.71 -28.69 -7.63
N GLN A 367 38.03 -29.71 -7.08
CA GLN A 367 36.70 -29.56 -6.47
C GLN A 367 36.71 -28.60 -5.28
N TYR A 368 37.70 -28.71 -4.39
CA TYR A 368 37.88 -27.77 -3.29
C TYR A 368 38.07 -26.34 -3.79
N ALA A 369 38.93 -26.12 -4.80
CA ALA A 369 39.18 -24.79 -5.37
C ALA A 369 37.95 -24.20 -6.06
N GLU A 370 37.12 -25.03 -6.70
CA GLU A 370 35.84 -24.61 -7.26
C GLU A 370 34.84 -24.24 -6.17
N ALA A 371 34.68 -25.09 -5.15
CA ALA A 371 33.78 -24.84 -4.03
C ALA A 371 34.18 -23.58 -3.23
N ALA A 372 35.48 -23.35 -3.03
CA ALA A 372 36.00 -22.15 -2.37
C ALA A 372 35.68 -20.87 -3.17
N ARG A 373 35.91 -20.89 -4.49
CA ARG A 373 35.54 -19.76 -5.38
C ARG A 373 34.04 -19.51 -5.37
N LYS A 374 33.21 -20.56 -5.37
CA LYS A 374 31.75 -20.44 -5.26
C LYS A 374 31.35 -19.78 -3.95
N LEU A 375 31.94 -20.23 -2.83
CA LEU A 375 31.71 -19.62 -1.51
C LEU A 375 32.10 -18.14 -1.52
N GLU A 376 33.28 -17.78 -2.02
CA GLU A 376 33.70 -16.37 -2.13
C GLU A 376 32.70 -15.54 -2.94
N SER A 377 32.25 -16.03 -4.10
CA SER A 377 31.23 -15.34 -4.90
C SER A 377 29.93 -15.12 -4.10
N MET A 378 29.47 -16.11 -3.33
CA MET A 378 28.29 -15.98 -2.46
C MET A 378 28.51 -14.98 -1.31
N LYS A 379 29.73 -14.87 -0.78
CA LYS A 379 30.08 -13.87 0.25
C LYS A 379 30.09 -12.46 -0.31
N THR A 380 30.45 -12.28 -1.59
CA THR A 380 30.47 -10.97 -2.25
C THR A 380 29.08 -10.47 -2.66
N VAL A 381 28.12 -11.35 -2.93
CA VAL A 381 26.74 -10.95 -3.21
C VAL A 381 26.16 -10.30 -1.94
N SER A 382 25.75 -9.03 -2.05
CA SER A 382 25.36 -8.19 -0.92
C SER A 382 24.37 -8.90 0.03
N ARG A 383 24.88 -9.29 1.20
CA ARG A 383 24.09 -9.84 2.31
C ARG A 383 23.15 -8.80 2.90
N VAL A 384 23.60 -7.55 2.82
CA VAL A 384 22.92 -6.38 3.34
C VAL A 384 22.00 -5.81 2.27
N VAL A 385 20.73 -5.65 2.63
CA VAL A 385 19.73 -4.92 1.87
C VAL A 385 19.51 -3.59 2.60
N ASN A 386 19.84 -2.50 1.93
CA ASN A 386 19.55 -1.17 2.42
C ASN A 386 18.14 -0.79 1.95
N VAL A 387 17.20 -0.69 2.89
CA VAL A 387 15.85 -0.25 2.58
C VAL A 387 15.82 1.27 2.63
N THR A 388 15.56 1.89 1.49
CA THR A 388 15.42 3.34 1.33
C THR A 388 13.97 3.76 1.30
N SER A 389 13.69 5.01 1.69
CA SER A 389 12.34 5.57 1.55
C SER A 389 11.97 5.79 0.08
N PRO A 390 10.83 5.28 -0.41
CA PRO A 390 10.39 5.55 -1.78
C PRO A 390 9.85 6.97 -1.95
N VAL A 391 9.26 7.55 -0.90
CA VAL A 391 8.54 8.84 -0.96
C VAL A 391 8.94 9.73 0.23
N TYR A 392 8.72 11.04 0.11
CA TYR A 392 8.85 11.97 1.23
C TYR A 392 7.64 11.87 2.17
N GLY A 393 7.86 11.94 3.48
CA GLY A 393 6.80 11.94 4.47
C GLY A 393 7.28 11.78 5.90
N THR A 394 6.35 11.56 6.82
CA THR A 394 6.66 11.32 8.23
C THR A 394 6.56 9.82 8.53
N VAL A 395 7.54 9.28 9.24
CA VAL A 395 7.53 7.88 9.67
C VAL A 395 6.40 7.68 10.68
N GLY A 396 5.50 6.74 10.39
CA GLY A 396 4.47 6.28 11.31
C GLY A 396 5.03 5.39 12.41
N GLN A 397 4.32 4.33 12.76
CA GLN A 397 4.81 3.37 13.74
C GLN A 397 5.82 2.39 13.12
N VAL A 398 7.03 2.34 13.68
CA VAL A 398 8.01 1.28 13.40
C VAL A 398 7.66 0.05 14.24
N ARG A 399 7.45 -1.10 13.61
CA ARG A 399 7.01 -2.33 14.30
C ARG A 399 8.13 -3.16 14.92
N TYR A 400 9.38 -2.91 14.53
CA TYR A 400 10.51 -3.79 14.82
C TYR A 400 11.64 -3.05 15.53
N ARG A 401 12.44 -3.81 16.25
CA ARG A 401 13.65 -3.36 16.93
C ARG A 401 14.87 -4.01 16.30
N GLU A 402 16.03 -3.38 16.52
CA GLU A 402 17.31 -3.94 16.10
C GLU A 402 17.48 -5.35 16.69
N GLY A 403 17.81 -6.31 15.83
CA GLY A 403 17.96 -7.73 16.18
C GLY A 403 16.72 -8.59 15.92
N ASP A 404 15.56 -8.02 15.64
CA ASP A 404 14.34 -8.79 15.36
C ASP A 404 14.41 -9.48 13.98
N ASP A 405 13.86 -10.69 13.90
CA ASP A 405 13.70 -11.46 12.66
C ASP A 405 12.37 -11.13 11.98
N MET A 406 12.40 -10.94 10.65
CA MET A 406 11.25 -10.50 9.86
C MET A 406 10.95 -11.47 8.72
N HIS A 407 9.66 -11.67 8.42
CA HIS A 407 9.21 -12.55 7.34
C HIS A 407 8.96 -11.76 6.05
N GLU A 408 9.06 -12.44 4.90
CA GLU A 408 8.78 -11.84 3.59
C GLU A 408 7.35 -11.29 3.50
N GLY A 409 7.21 -10.08 2.95
CA GLY A 409 5.91 -9.44 2.71
C GLY A 409 5.28 -8.76 3.93
N GLU A 410 5.86 -8.93 5.12
CA GLU A 410 5.41 -8.30 6.35
C GLU A 410 5.62 -6.78 6.31
N VAL A 411 4.70 -6.01 6.92
CA VAL A 411 4.78 -4.54 6.93
C VAL A 411 5.77 -4.10 8.01
N MET A 412 6.84 -3.41 7.59
CA MET A 412 7.91 -2.92 8.47
C MET A 412 7.50 -1.64 9.19
N LEU A 413 7.07 -0.68 8.38
CA LEU A 413 6.68 0.66 8.78
C LEU A 413 5.75 1.24 7.72
N SER A 414 5.09 2.33 8.09
CA SER A 414 4.30 3.15 7.18
C SER A 414 4.87 4.56 7.16
N ILE A 415 4.86 5.19 5.99
CA ILE A 415 5.23 6.59 5.81
C ILE A 415 3.96 7.34 5.45
N LEU A 416 3.67 8.38 6.22
CA LEU A 416 2.52 9.27 6.05
C LEU A 416 2.92 10.43 5.16
N HIS A 417 2.21 10.63 4.06
CA HIS A 417 2.47 11.72 3.11
C HIS A 417 1.96 13.03 3.68
N THR A 418 2.88 13.95 3.98
CA THR A 418 2.53 15.25 4.54
C THR A 418 1.94 16.21 3.50
N ASP A 419 2.17 15.97 2.22
CA ASP A 419 1.66 16.74 1.07
C ASP A 419 0.25 16.31 0.61
N ARG A 420 -0.15 15.07 0.90
CA ARG A 420 -1.44 14.48 0.49
C ARG A 420 -2.33 14.17 1.67
N ARG A 421 -2.81 15.22 2.33
CA ARG A 421 -3.76 15.13 3.44
C ARG A 421 -5.18 15.36 2.95
N TYR A 422 -6.11 14.55 3.44
CA TYR A 422 -7.53 14.70 3.14
C TYR A 422 -8.36 14.45 4.40
N VAL A 423 -9.53 15.08 4.48
CA VAL A 423 -10.44 14.90 5.62
C VAL A 423 -11.53 13.92 5.20
N THR A 424 -11.64 12.82 5.94
CA THR A 424 -12.74 11.87 5.78
C THR A 424 -13.87 12.25 6.72
N ALA A 425 -14.97 12.77 6.18
CA ALA A 425 -16.16 13.12 6.95
C ALA A 425 -17.27 12.08 6.73
N TYR A 426 -17.87 11.59 7.82
CA TYR A 426 -18.98 10.64 7.75
C TYR A 426 -20.30 11.40 7.59
N LEU A 427 -20.84 11.41 6.37
CA LEU A 427 -22.10 12.08 6.05
C LEU A 427 -23.28 11.10 6.22
N PRO A 428 -24.26 11.37 7.12
CA PRO A 428 -25.45 10.54 7.24
C PRO A 428 -26.26 10.54 5.93
N THR A 429 -26.83 9.39 5.54
CA THR A 429 -27.55 9.18 4.26
C THR A 429 -28.59 10.27 3.95
N ARG A 430 -29.29 10.76 4.98
CA ARG A 430 -30.29 11.83 4.90
C ARG A 430 -29.76 13.17 4.37
N ARG A 431 -28.46 13.45 4.56
CA ARG A 431 -27.81 14.70 4.14
C ARG A 431 -26.93 14.56 2.89
N VAL A 432 -26.84 13.36 2.30
CA VAL A 432 -26.03 13.12 1.08
C VAL A 432 -26.45 14.03 -0.08
N ARG A 433 -27.73 14.40 -0.15
CA ARG A 433 -28.26 15.32 -1.18
C ARG A 433 -27.77 16.77 -1.04
N GLU A 434 -27.24 17.15 0.12
CA GLU A 434 -26.74 18.50 0.40
C GLU A 434 -25.32 18.73 -0.16
N MET A 435 -24.59 17.66 -0.51
CA MET A 435 -23.19 17.71 -0.93
C MET A 435 -23.04 17.26 -2.38
N ARG A 436 -22.19 17.95 -3.14
CA ARG A 436 -21.84 17.59 -4.52
C ARG A 436 -20.32 17.48 -4.66
N PRO A 437 -19.80 16.58 -5.52
CA PRO A 437 -18.39 16.56 -5.88
C PRO A 437 -17.97 17.92 -6.45
N GLY A 438 -16.79 18.41 -6.07
CA GLY A 438 -16.23 19.71 -6.44
C GLY A 438 -16.73 20.90 -5.62
N GLN A 439 -17.66 20.70 -4.68
CA GLN A 439 -18.15 21.78 -3.82
C GLN A 439 -17.07 22.21 -2.82
N GLU A 440 -16.88 23.53 -2.67
CA GLU A 440 -16.00 24.08 -1.63
C GLU A 440 -16.64 23.95 -0.25
N VAL A 441 -15.84 23.50 0.71
CA VAL A 441 -16.21 23.34 2.11
C VAL A 441 -15.18 24.02 3.00
N GLU A 442 -15.68 24.58 4.09
CA GLU A 442 -14.87 25.13 5.16
C GLU A 442 -14.63 24.05 6.24
N LEU A 443 -13.38 23.91 6.65
CA LEU A 443 -12.89 22.93 7.61
C LEU A 443 -12.40 23.70 8.83
N LEU A 444 -12.97 23.40 9.99
CA LEU A 444 -12.54 23.97 11.27
C LEU A 444 -11.76 22.91 12.05
N PHE A 445 -10.49 23.17 12.31
CA PHE A 445 -9.65 22.29 13.12
C PHE A 445 -9.66 22.70 14.60
N PRO A 446 -9.41 21.75 15.52
CA PRO A 446 -9.21 22.05 16.93
C PRO A 446 -8.08 23.09 17.07
N GLY A 447 -8.35 24.22 17.73
CA GLY A 447 -7.46 25.38 17.77
C GLY A 447 -7.97 26.61 17.01
N ASN A 448 -9.18 26.53 16.45
CA ASN A 448 -9.82 27.62 15.71
C ASN A 448 -9.06 27.99 14.41
N GLU A 449 -8.39 27.00 13.81
CA GLU A 449 -7.77 27.13 12.50
C GLU A 449 -8.78 26.79 11.41
N GLU A 450 -8.99 27.73 10.49
CA GLU A 450 -9.93 27.61 9.38
C GLU A 450 -9.17 27.27 8.09
N PHE A 451 -9.56 26.18 7.45
CA PHE A 451 -9.03 25.74 6.16
C PHE A 451 -10.18 25.60 5.16
N ARG A 452 -9.85 25.63 3.87
CA ARG A 452 -10.82 25.39 2.78
C ARG A 452 -10.39 24.18 1.98
N GLY A 453 -11.35 23.37 1.58
CA GLY A 453 -11.13 22.18 0.76
C GLY A 453 -12.25 21.99 -0.25
N GLN A 454 -12.05 21.08 -1.19
CA GLN A 454 -13.08 20.66 -2.14
C GLN A 454 -13.48 19.22 -1.84
N VAL A 455 -14.77 18.92 -1.97
CA VAL A 455 -15.27 17.55 -1.89
C VAL A 455 -14.81 16.79 -3.13
N VAL A 456 -14.01 15.74 -2.95
CA VAL A 456 -13.50 14.89 -4.04
C VAL A 456 -14.45 13.72 -4.29
#